data_AF-A0A0M8W0A9-F1
#
_entry.id   AF-A0A0M8W0A9-F1
#
_cell.length_a   1.000
_cell.length_b   1.000
_cell.length_c   1.000
_cell.angle_alpha   90.00
_cell.angle_beta   90.00
_cell.angle_gamma   90.00
#
_symmetry.space_group_name_H-M   'P 1'
#
loop_
_entity.id
_entity.type
_entity.pdbx_description
1 polymer ?
#
loop_
_entity_poly.entity_id
_entity_poly.type
_entity_poly.pdbx_seq_one_letter_code
_entity_poly.pdbx_strand_id
1 'polypeptide(L)' 'MDPDGDLLAYVTEVRMTSLVGMVDPPREDAKAAVAGAQAGHIPVRMVTGDEVTTGAAIAWQLGIPGEAVLGPTSPT' A
#
# COMPACT_ATOMS: atom_id res chain seq x y z
N MET A 1 31.75 0.05 15.78
CA MET A 1 30.86 0.28 14.63
C MET A 1 29.72 1.10 15.17
N ASP A 2 29.47 2.27 14.61
CA ASP A 2 28.41 3.17 15.06
C ASP A 2 27.07 2.69 14.48
N PRO A 3 26.13 2.19 15.30
CA PRO A 3 24.83 1.72 14.82
C PRO A 3 23.94 2.86 14.32
N ASP A 4 24.23 4.11 14.68
CA ASP A 4 23.46 5.29 14.29
C ASP A 4 24.05 6.01 13.06
N GLY A 5 25.16 5.50 12.50
CA GLY A 5 25.81 6.05 11.31
C GLY A 5 25.10 5.70 10.00
N ASP A 6 25.46 6.40 8.92
CA ASP A 6 24.94 6.09 7.57
C ASP A 6 25.55 4.79 7.04
N LEU A 7 24.86 3.68 7.32
CA LEU A 7 25.27 2.34 6.88
C LEU A 7 25.22 2.18 5.36
N LEU A 8 24.41 2.98 4.66
CA LEU A 8 24.25 2.91 3.21
C LEU A 8 25.56 3.31 2.49
N ALA A 9 26.33 4.23 3.07
CA ALA A 9 27.61 4.70 2.53
C ALA A 9 28.65 3.57 2.36
N TYR A 10 28.52 2.46 3.07
CA TYR A 10 29.41 1.30 2.94
C TYR A 10 29.04 0.38 1.77
N VAL A 11 27.85 0.52 1.19
CA VAL A 11 27.40 -0.28 0.04
C VAL A 11 27.93 0.35 -1.25
N THR A 12 29.08 -0.15 -1.72
CA THR A 12 29.76 0.32 -2.93
C THR A 12 29.89 -0.81 -3.96
N GLU A 13 30.14 -0.47 -5.23
CA GLU A 13 30.39 -1.44 -6.31
C GLU A 13 29.28 -2.49 -6.56
N VAL A 14 28.02 -2.13 -6.32
CA VAL A 14 26.88 -3.04 -6.58
C VAL A 14 26.61 -3.23 -8.08
N ARG A 15 26.35 -4.48 -8.47
CA ARG A 15 25.88 -4.85 -9.82
C ARG A 15 24.45 -5.38 -9.74
N MET A 16 23.55 -4.82 -10.54
CA MET A 16 22.20 -5.33 -10.67
C MET A 16 22.22 -6.68 -11.42
N THR A 17 21.71 -7.74 -10.78
CA THR A 17 21.67 -9.09 -11.36
C THR A 17 20.28 -9.41 -11.91
N SER A 18 19.22 -9.10 -11.16
CA SER A 18 17.83 -9.39 -11.52
C SER A 18 16.86 -8.45 -10.80
N LEU A 19 15.60 -8.45 -11.24
CA LEU A 19 14.48 -7.77 -10.60
C LEU A 19 13.37 -8.81 -10.36
N VAL A 20 12.80 -8.81 -9.15
CA VAL A 20 11.66 -9.64 -8.78
C VAL A 20 10.56 -8.71 -8.28
N GLY A 21 9.36 -8.84 -8.85
CA GLY A 21 8.18 -8.13 -8.38
C GLY A 21 7.53 -8.87 -7.22
N MET A 22 7.14 -8.13 -6.17
CA MET A 22 6.31 -8.64 -5.08
C MET A 22 4.96 -7.93 -5.15
N VAL A 23 3.88 -8.69 -5.00
CA VAL A 23 2.51 -8.19 -5.05
C VAL A 23 1.76 -8.70 -3.82
N ASP A 24 1.00 -7.82 -3.19
CA ASP A 24 -0.01 -8.17 -2.19
C ASP A 24 -1.41 -8.02 -2.81
N PRO A 25 -1.97 -9.09 -3.42
CA PRO A 25 -3.26 -8.99 -4.08
C PRO A 25 -4.39 -8.89 -3.05
N PRO A 26 -5.46 -8.14 -3.32
CA PRO A 26 -6.65 -8.18 -2.48
C PRO A 26 -7.20 -9.60 -2.40
N ARG A 27 -7.87 -9.92 -1.27
CA ARG A 27 -8.55 -11.21 -1.09
C ARG A 27 -9.54 -11.48 -2.24
N GLU A 28 -9.66 -12.74 -2.62
CA GLU A 28 -10.46 -13.16 -3.79
C GLU A 28 -11.93 -12.71 -3.70
N ASP A 29 -12.50 -12.69 -2.49
CA ASP A 29 -13.89 -12.31 -2.23
C ASP A 29 -14.10 -10.79 -2.06
N ALA A 30 -13.03 -10.03 -1.82
CA ALA A 30 -13.13 -8.61 -1.49
C ALA A 30 -13.77 -7.79 -2.60
N LYS A 31 -13.46 -8.08 -3.87
CA LYS A 31 -14.04 -7.37 -5.01
C LYS A 31 -15.55 -7.56 -5.11
N ALA A 32 -16.02 -8.80 -4.90
CA ALA A 32 -17.45 -9.10 -4.90
C ALA A 32 -18.17 -8.45 -3.71
N ALA A 33 -17.54 -8.44 -2.53
CA ALA A 33 -18.07 -7.78 -1.34
C ALA A 33 -18.21 -6.26 -1.54
N VAL A 34 -17.19 -5.60 -2.10
CA VAL A 34 -17.24 -4.15 -2.41
C VAL A 34 -18.36 -3.85 -3.41
N ALA A 35 -18.46 -4.62 -4.49
CA ALA A 35 -19.51 -4.45 -5.50
C ALA A 35 -20.93 -4.63 -4.91
N GLY A 36 -21.12 -5.65 -4.06
CA GLY A 36 -22.39 -5.89 -3.39
C GLY A 36 -22.79 -4.74 -2.45
N ALA A 37 -21.83 -4.23 -1.66
CA ALA A 37 -22.06 -3.08 -0.80
C ALA A 37 -22.45 -1.82 -1.60
N GLN A 38 -21.75 -1.54 -2.70
CA GLN A 38 -22.04 -0.41 -3.58
C GLN A 38 -23.41 -0.52 -4.26
N ALA A 39 -23.81 -1.71 -4.71
CA ALA A 39 -25.15 -1.96 -5.25
C ALA A 39 -26.26 -1.72 -4.20
N GLY A 40 -25.94 -1.97 -2.93
CA GLY A 40 -26.78 -1.63 -1.78
C GLY A 40 -26.74 -0.16 -1.36
N HIS A 41 -26.04 0.71 -2.11
CA HIS A 41 -25.82 2.12 -1.78
C HIS A 41 -25.08 2.35 -0.44
N ILE A 42 -24.25 1.38 -0.04
CA ILE A 42 -23.41 1.48 1.16
C ILE A 42 -22.07 2.12 0.76
N PRO A 43 -21.66 3.23 1.40
CA PRO A 43 -20.38 3.86 1.10
C PRO A 43 -19.22 2.96 1.57
N VAL A 44 -18.29 2.67 0.67
CA VAL A 44 -17.08 1.87 0.94
C VAL A 44 -15.87 2.79 0.94
N ARG A 45 -14.99 2.64 1.95
CA ARG A 45 -13.70 3.34 2.05
C ARG A 45 -12.60 2.35 2.42
N MET A 46 -11.40 2.56 1.90
CA MET A 46 -10.21 1.83 2.33
C MET A 46 -9.49 2.59 3.44
N VAL A 47 -9.10 1.88 4.49
CA VAL A 47 -8.20 2.36 5.53
C VAL A 47 -7.04 1.37 5.59
N THR A 48 -5.80 1.86 5.43
CA THR A 48 -4.59 1.03 5.52
C THR A 48 -3.60 1.64 6.50
N GLY A 49 -2.82 0.77 7.16
CA GLY A 49 -1.65 1.16 7.95
C GLY A 49 -0.34 1.14 7.14
N ASP A 50 -0.40 0.68 5.89
CA ASP A 50 0.73 0.66 4.98
C ASP A 50 0.92 2.01 4.28
N GLU A 51 1.89 2.06 3.37
CA GLU A 51 2.16 3.24 2.55
C GLU A 51 0.95 3.59 1.66
N VAL A 52 0.69 4.89 1.52
CA VAL A 52 -0.51 5.44 0.90
C VAL A 52 -0.68 5.02 -0.55
N THR A 53 0.41 4.99 -1.34
CA THR A 53 0.41 4.57 -2.74
C THR A 53 0.06 3.09 -2.89
N THR A 54 0.54 2.24 -1.97
CA THR A 54 0.20 0.82 -1.92
C THR A 54 -1.28 0.63 -1.63
N GLY A 55 -1.81 1.33 -0.61
CA GLY A 55 -3.25 1.34 -0.32
C GLY A 55 -4.09 1.82 -1.50
N ALA A 56 -3.69 2.91 -2.15
CA ALA A 56 -4.40 3.45 -3.31
C ALA A 56 -4.48 2.44 -4.46
N ALA A 57 -3.39 1.71 -4.72
CA ALA A 57 -3.37 0.67 -5.75
C ALA A 57 -4.35 -0.46 -5.45
N ILE A 58 -4.43 -0.93 -4.19
CA ILE A 58 -5.38 -1.98 -3.78
C ILE A 58 -6.81 -1.45 -3.85
N ALA A 59 -7.07 -0.21 -3.41
CA ALA A 59 -8.38 0.43 -3.48
C ALA A 59 -8.91 0.48 -4.92
N TRP A 60 -8.04 0.87 -5.86
CA TRP A 60 -8.37 0.91 -7.28
C TRP A 60 -8.71 -0.48 -7.85
N GLN A 61 -7.94 -1.51 -7.49
CA GLN A 61 -8.21 -2.89 -7.91
C GLN A 61 -9.58 -3.41 -7.39
N LEU A 62 -9.98 -2.98 -6.20
CA LEU A 62 -11.27 -3.31 -5.58
C LEU A 62 -12.45 -2.49 -6.10
N GLY A 63 -12.21 -1.46 -6.93
CA GLY A 63 -13.26 -0.57 -7.42
C GLY A 63 -13.73 0.46 -6.38
N ILE A 64 -12.85 0.87 -5.48
CA ILE A 64 -13.10 1.93 -4.50
C ILE A 64 -12.54 3.25 -5.10
N PRO A 65 -13.39 4.14 -5.65
CA PRO A 65 -12.93 5.37 -6.27
C PRO A 65 -12.51 6.41 -5.23
N GLY A 66 -11.64 7.33 -5.62
CA GLY A 66 -11.25 8.48 -4.80
C GLY A 66 -9.75 8.77 -4.84
N GLU A 67 -9.36 9.82 -4.12
CA GLU A 67 -7.97 10.17 -3.87
C GLU A 67 -7.55 9.65 -2.49
N ALA A 68 -6.35 9.10 -2.39
CA ALA A 68 -5.80 8.64 -1.14
C ALA A 68 -5.25 9.83 -0.34
N VAL A 69 -5.57 9.88 0.95
CA VAL A 69 -5.18 10.98 1.84
C VAL A 69 -4.46 10.38 3.04
N LEU A 70 -3.32 10.96 3.40
CA LEU A 70 -2.61 10.60 4.62
C LEU A 70 -3.40 11.10 5.83
N GLY A 71 -3.73 10.20 6.75
CA GLY A 71 -4.34 10.56 8.02
C GLY A 71 -3.39 11.37 8.91
N PRO A 72 -3.90 12.10 9.92
CA PRO A 72 -3.05 12.80 10.86
C PRO A 72 -2.13 11.80 11.57
N THR A 73 -0.82 12.04 11.54
CA THR A 73 0.12 11.31 12.38
C THR A 73 -0.18 11.66 13.83
N SER A 74 -0.48 10.66 14.67
CA SER A 74 -0.64 10.90 16.09
C SER A 74 0.62 11.60 16.62
N PRO A 75 0.53 12.80 17.21
CA PRO A 75 1.68 13.37 17.88
C PRO A 75 1.97 12.47 19.07
N THR A 76 3.13 11.83 19.06
CA THR A 76 3.68 11.16 20.24
C THR A 76 4.63 12.14 20.91
#